data_AF-A0A4R9PA43-F1
#
_entry.id   AF-A0A4R9PA43-F1
#
_cell.length_a   1.000
_cell.length_b   1.000
_cell.length_c   1.000
_cell.angle_alpha   90.00
_cell.angle_beta   90.00
_cell.angle_gamma   90.00
#
_symmetry.space_group_name_H-M   'P 1'
#
loop_
_entity.id
_entity.type
_entity.pdbx_description
1 polymer ?
#
loop_
_entity_poly.entity_id
_entity_poly.type
_entity_poly.pdbx_seq_one_letter_code
_entity_poly.pdbx_strand_id
1 'polypeptide(L)'
;GVSNWQAWRIAKALGIAERKGFARFETIQSYYSIAGRDLEREIVPLINEEKLGLMVWSPMAGGLLSGKYGPGAPGNGEGRRASFNFPPVNEDRA
;
A
#
# COMPACT_ATOMS: atom_id res chain seq x y z
N GLY A 1 3.19 -9.52 11.52
CA GLY A 1 3.44 -8.68 10.33
C GLY A 1 3.71 -7.24 10.72
N VAL A 2 3.90 -6.37 9.73
CA VAL A 2 4.10 -4.91 9.90
C VAL A 2 3.23 -4.11 8.94
N SER A 3 3.12 -2.80 9.11
CA SER A 3 2.38 -1.93 8.19
C SER A 3 3.10 -0.60 8.01
N ASN A 4 3.15 -0.10 6.78
CA ASN A 4 3.74 1.20 6.42
C ASN A 4 5.22 1.38 6.84
N TRP A 5 6.00 0.29 6.88
CA TRP A 5 7.44 0.35 7.15
C TRP A 5 8.24 0.39 5.85
N GLN A 6 9.39 1.07 5.88
CA GLN A 6 10.35 1.08 4.78
C GLN A 6 11.03 -0.28 4.63
N ALA A 7 11.43 -0.63 3.41
CA ALA A 7 12.05 -1.93 3.10
C ALA A 7 13.28 -2.22 3.97
N TRP A 8 14.20 -1.25 4.08
CA TRP A 8 15.41 -1.39 4.91
C TRP A 8 15.11 -1.68 6.38
N ARG A 9 14.01 -1.13 6.91
CA ARG A 9 13.62 -1.32 8.31
C ARG A 9 13.09 -2.73 8.54
N ILE A 10 12.38 -3.27 7.56
CA ILE A 10 11.87 -4.65 7.58
C ILE A 10 13.04 -5.63 7.48
N ALA A 11 13.96 -5.43 6.53
CA ALA A 11 15.16 -6.26 6.39
C ALA A 11 15.99 -6.27 7.70
N LYS A 12 16.21 -5.09 8.30
CA LYS A 12 16.89 -4.98 9.61
C LYS A 12 16.14 -5.73 10.71
N ALA A 13 14.81 -5.63 10.75
CA ALA A 13 14.00 -6.28 11.76
C ALA A 13 13.99 -7.82 11.59
N LEU A 14 13.94 -8.32 10.36
CA LEU A 14 14.07 -9.75 10.05
C LEU A 14 15.40 -10.31 10.55
N GLY A 15 16.52 -9.65 10.23
CA GLY A 15 17.84 -10.10 10.70
C GLY A 15 18.05 -9.94 12.22
N ILE A 16 17.30 -9.06 12.90
CA ILE A 16 17.29 -9.02 14.38
C ILE A 16 16.46 -10.18 14.93
N ALA A 17 15.29 -10.46 14.35
CA ALA A 17 14.42 -11.53 14.80
C ALA A 17 15.11 -12.89 14.69
N GLU A 18 15.76 -13.17 13.55
CA GLU A 18 16.55 -14.38 13.33
C GLU A 18 17.66 -14.54 14.39
N ARG A 19 18.51 -13.51 14.57
CA ARG A 19 19.63 -13.55 15.52
C ARG A 19 19.21 -13.72 16.97
N LYS A 20 18.01 -13.27 17.34
CA LYS A 20 17.49 -13.33 18.72
C LYS A 20 16.53 -14.49 18.96
N GLY A 21 16.21 -15.29 17.93
CA GLY A 21 15.19 -16.33 18.02
C GLY A 21 13.78 -15.78 18.28
N PHE A 22 13.49 -14.56 17.82
CA PHE A 22 12.14 -13.99 17.88
C PHE A 22 11.28 -14.47 16.71
N ALA A 23 9.97 -14.30 16.84
CA ALA A 23 9.04 -14.57 15.76
C ALA A 23 9.39 -13.75 14.51
N ARG A 24 9.44 -14.42 13.35
CA ARG A 24 9.65 -13.79 12.05
C ARG A 24 8.43 -12.96 11.65
N PHE A 25 8.66 -11.88 10.89
CA PHE A 25 7.58 -11.15 10.26
C PHE A 25 7.17 -11.89 8.98
N GLU A 26 5.92 -12.34 8.90
CA GLU A 26 5.42 -13.09 7.73
C GLU A 26 4.71 -12.22 6.69
N THR A 27 4.22 -11.05 7.10
CA THR A 27 3.35 -10.20 6.27
C THR A 27 3.65 -8.72 6.42
N ILE A 28 3.45 -7.97 5.34
CA ILE A 28 3.39 -6.52 5.33
C ILE A 28 2.03 -6.06 4.83
N GLN A 29 1.42 -5.09 5.52
CA GLN A 29 0.22 -4.41 5.07
C GLN A 29 0.58 -3.02 4.53
N SER A 30 0.30 -2.73 3.27
CA SER A 30 0.72 -1.48 2.62
C SER A 30 -0.25 -1.00 1.56
N TYR A 31 -0.21 0.30 1.25
CA TYR A 31 -0.97 0.89 0.16
C TYR A 31 -0.46 0.38 -1.17
N TYR A 32 -1.38 -0.13 -1.98
CA TYR A 32 -1.09 -0.45 -3.37
C TYR A 32 -2.37 -0.36 -4.19
N SER A 33 -2.30 0.35 -5.31
CA SER A 33 -3.38 0.44 -6.29
C SER A 33 -2.79 0.84 -7.64
N ILE A 34 -3.58 0.78 -8.71
CA ILE A 34 -3.14 1.28 -10.02
C ILE A 34 -2.66 2.74 -9.94
N ALA A 35 -3.35 3.56 -9.14
CA ALA A 35 -3.03 4.97 -8.94
C ALA A 35 -1.87 5.24 -7.96
N GLY A 36 -1.36 4.21 -7.27
CA GLY A 36 -0.33 4.34 -6.24
C GLY A 36 0.56 3.11 -6.19
N ARG A 37 1.71 3.19 -6.88
CA ARG A 37 2.61 2.05 -7.16
C ARG A 37 4.00 2.19 -6.55
N ASP A 38 4.21 3.13 -5.61
CA ASP A 38 5.52 3.38 -5.00
C ASP A 38 6.12 2.13 -4.31
N LEU A 39 5.25 1.23 -3.85
CA LEU A 39 5.61 -0.06 -3.26
C LEU A 39 6.52 -0.90 -4.16
N GLU A 40 6.39 -0.77 -5.48
CA GLU A 40 7.17 -1.52 -6.47
C GLU A 40 8.67 -1.23 -6.44
N ARG A 41 9.06 -0.04 -5.97
CA ARG A 41 10.48 0.37 -5.98
C ARG A 41 11.33 -0.47 -5.02
N GLU A 42 10.82 -0.70 -3.81
CA GLU A 42 11.64 -1.21 -2.70
C GLU A 42 10.95 -2.34 -1.92
N ILE A 43 9.62 -2.27 -1.75
CA ILE A 43 8.89 -3.28 -0.99
C ILE A 43 8.63 -4.53 -1.84
N VAL A 44 8.25 -4.40 -3.12
CA VAL A 44 8.04 -5.59 -3.98
C VAL A 44 9.32 -6.43 -4.11
N PRO A 45 10.51 -5.85 -4.37
CA PRO A 45 11.75 -6.62 -4.35
C PRO A 45 11.99 -7.33 -3.01
N LEU A 46 11.82 -6.61 -1.89
CA LEU A 46 12.00 -7.17 -0.56
C LEU A 46 11.06 -8.36 -0.28
N ILE A 47 9.76 -8.24 -0.54
CA ILE A 47 8.81 -9.32 -0.24
C ILE A 47 9.08 -10.56 -1.10
N ASN A 48 9.60 -10.39 -2.32
CA ASN A 48 9.98 -11.50 -3.20
C ASN A 48 11.25 -12.20 -2.71
N GLU A 49 12.23 -11.45 -2.22
CA GLU A 49 13.47 -11.97 -1.63
C GLU A 49 13.17 -12.73 -0.32
N GLU A 50 12.49 -12.06 0.61
CA GLU A 50 12.22 -12.53 1.97
C GLU A 50 10.96 -13.41 2.07
N LYS A 51 10.29 -13.69 0.94
CA LYS A 51 9.06 -14.51 0.88
C LYS A 51 7.95 -14.03 1.84
N LEU A 52 7.77 -12.71 1.92
CA LEU A 52 6.72 -12.10 2.74
C LEU A 52 5.39 -11.99 1.99
N GLY A 53 4.28 -12.15 2.69
CA GLY A 53 2.95 -11.85 2.15
C GLY A 53 2.64 -10.36 2.12
N LEU A 54 2.06 -9.87 1.02
CA LEU A 54 1.54 -8.50 0.90
C LEU A 54 0.02 -8.47 1.14
N MET A 55 -0.41 -7.72 2.14
CA MET A 55 -1.82 -7.39 2.39
C MET A 55 -2.09 -5.96 1.93
N VAL A 56 -2.83 -5.82 0.84
CA VAL A 56 -3.08 -4.50 0.24
C VAL A 56 -4.18 -3.77 0.99
N TRP A 57 -3.92 -2.52 1.39
CA TRP A 57 -4.96 -1.60 1.83
C TRP A 57 -5.26 -0.55 0.75
N SER A 58 -6.51 -0.07 0.72
CA SER A 58 -7.04 0.85 -0.31
C SER A 58 -6.74 0.45 -1.77
N PRO A 59 -7.12 -0.76 -2.22
CA PRO A 59 -6.91 -1.16 -3.62
C PRO A 59 -7.65 -0.26 -4.62
N MET A 60 -8.72 0.41 -4.18
CA MET A 60 -9.49 1.39 -4.97
C MET A 60 -9.06 2.84 -4.75
N ALA A 61 -7.89 3.09 -4.15
CA ALA A 61 -7.39 4.43 -3.82
C ALA A 61 -8.44 5.29 -3.08
N GLY A 62 -9.04 4.73 -2.01
CA GLY A 62 -10.08 5.42 -1.22
C GLY A 62 -11.41 5.58 -1.96
N GLY A 63 -11.59 4.90 -3.10
CA GLY A 63 -12.76 5.01 -3.97
C GLY A 63 -12.52 5.86 -5.22
N LEU A 64 -11.34 6.45 -5.40
CA LEU A 64 -10.98 7.20 -6.62
C LEU A 64 -11.21 6.35 -7.88
N LEU A 65 -10.76 5.10 -7.83
CA LEU A 65 -10.81 4.16 -8.97
C LEU A 65 -12.20 3.56 -9.21
N SER A 66 -13.26 4.04 -8.52
CA SER A 66 -14.61 3.51 -8.70
C SER A 66 -15.37 4.11 -9.88
N GLY A 67 -14.79 5.10 -10.59
CA GLY A 67 -15.43 5.78 -11.73
C GLY A 67 -16.49 6.83 -11.36
N LYS A 68 -16.67 7.13 -10.07
CA LYS A 68 -17.67 8.12 -9.59
C LYS A 68 -17.15 9.55 -9.51
N TYR A 69 -15.87 9.75 -9.82
CA TYR A 69 -15.16 11.02 -9.77
C TYR A 69 -14.57 11.32 -11.15
N GLY A 70 -14.45 12.61 -11.47
CA GLY A 70 -13.86 13.08 -12.73
C GLY A 70 -14.88 13.52 -13.77
N PRO A 71 -14.41 14.07 -14.91
CA PRO A 71 -15.29 14.60 -15.97
C PRO A 71 -16.21 13.52 -16.55
N GLY A 72 -17.52 13.81 -16.63
CA GLY A 72 -18.51 12.88 -17.19
C GLY A 72 -18.92 11.72 -16.27
N ALA A 73 -18.47 11.71 -15.01
CA ALA A 73 -18.84 10.66 -14.07
C ALA A 73 -20.37 10.66 -13.79
N PRO A 74 -21.01 9.49 -13.77
CA PRO A 74 -22.46 9.37 -13.54
C PRO A 74 -22.87 9.58 -12.07
N GLY A 75 -21.91 9.73 -11.16
CA GLY A 75 -22.15 9.96 -9.74
C GLY A 75 -21.88 11.41 -9.34
N ASN A 76 -22.54 11.89 -8.29
CA ASN A 76 -22.31 13.21 -7.69
C ASN A 76 -21.05 13.28 -6.80
N GLY A 77 -20.12 12.33 -6.95
CA GLY A 77 -18.93 12.24 -6.11
C GLY A 77 -19.18 11.87 -4.64
N GLU A 78 -20.36 11.36 -4.27
CA GLU A 78 -20.63 10.99 -2.87
C GLU A 78 -19.72 9.85 -2.33
N GLY A 79 -19.54 9.83 -1.01
CA GLY A 79 -18.79 8.81 -0.26
C GLY A 79 -17.52 9.32 0.43
N ARG A 80 -16.74 8.42 1.04
CA ARG A 80 -15.63 8.77 1.95
C ARG A 80 -14.59 9.74 1.37
N ARG A 81 -14.28 9.64 0.07
CA ARG A 81 -13.30 10.52 -0.59
C ARG A 81 -13.84 11.94 -0.84
N ALA A 82 -15.16 12.12 -0.86
CA ALA A 82 -15.80 13.42 -1.05
C ALA A 82 -15.44 14.43 0.06
N SER A 83 -15.30 13.93 1.29
CA SER A 83 -14.96 14.72 2.46
C SER A 83 -13.50 14.58 2.89
N PHE A 84 -12.78 13.57 2.40
CA PHE A 84 -11.42 13.26 2.83
C PHE A 84 -10.55 12.69 1.71
N ASN A 85 -9.58 13.47 1.24
CA ASN A 85 -8.65 13.05 0.18
C ASN A 85 -7.59 12.08 0.74
N PHE A 86 -7.92 10.79 0.74
CA PHE A 86 -7.03 9.73 1.20
C PHE A 86 -7.29 8.40 0.45
N PRO A 87 -6.23 7.66 0.08
CA PRO A 87 -4.82 8.05 0.13
C PRO A 87 -4.53 9.21 -0.83
N PRO A 88 -3.48 10.01 -0.55
CA PRO A 88 -3.03 11.05 -1.47
C PRO A 88 -2.52 10.38 -2.74
N VAL A 89 -3.08 10.80 -3.87
CA VAL A 89 -2.79 10.26 -5.20
C VAL A 89 -2.52 11.44 -6.11
N ASN A 90 -1.57 11.27 -7.04
CA ASN A 90 -1.39 12.21 -8.13
C ASN A 90 -2.45 11.92 -9.20
N GLU A 91 -3.48 12.76 -9.28
CA GLU A 91 -4.63 12.54 -10.17
C GLU A 91 -4.26 12.68 -11.66
N ASP A 92 -3.21 13.43 -12.01
CA ASP A 92 -2.71 13.53 -13.39
C ASP A 92 -2.03 12.24 -13.87
N ARG A 93 -1.62 11.38 -12.93
CA ARG A 93 -0.94 10.10 -13.19
C ARG A 93 -1.80 8.89 -12.87
N ALA A 94 -3.03 9.11 -12.37
CA ALA A 94 -3.95 8.08 -11.91
C ALA A 94 -4.78 7.48 -13.04
#